data_AF-A0A7G6YL59-F1
#
_entry.id   AF-A0A7G6YL59-F1
#
_cell.length_a   1.000
_cell.length_b   1.000
_cell.length_c   1.000
_cell.angle_alpha   90.00
_cell.angle_beta   90.00
_cell.angle_gamma   90.00
#
_symmetry.space_group_name_H-M   'P 1'
#
loop_
_entity.id
_entity.type
_entity.pdbx_description
1 polymer ?
#
loop_
_entity_poly.entity_id
_entity_poly.type
_entity_poly.pdbx_seq_one_letter_code
_entity_poly.pdbx_strand_id
1 'polypeptide(L)'
;MPLLTVFFAHVLLNQYFRHVPGWLQHFLAPIQSVYVAIALLKLLTHLLLLYLLAVYATGASKLNHRGLWLVMALLLPLFQTAGYNLQMGIIDHATTYAAFYALPMALLLLLLLPFYRAAQHGVWRPLRWVELIALIGLTMVVAFNGSVVLGAVAVLLPGIVLYALRRQAQVDKTFLWSSWQPILLLSLLGLLCVYSLYIGLNNSENPTVLPSLWERYQRLPLGFFRQFTVKLGLPLLLVMLLLNAQLIRRVLPATSEGQHLLRSLRWLALFALVYILLLPLGGYRPYRPLLLRRDTVLPIILGMVCLYGASSYYVWRYLPMGRLRVGYIVLLGVFSAIFLNADRLHISPVDNNNCEQQALSYLAHAPAGVVQLPQACPVLSWNVATDPAQTTVQAQLLNLWGITRGLTGYYQQPPDPTQQLLPTPPN
;
A
#
# COMPACT_ATOMS: atom_id res chain seq x y z
N MET A 1 -16.59 5.78 -19.23
CA MET A 1 -16.14 4.39 -18.98
C MET A 1 -15.13 4.04 -20.06
N PRO A 2 -13.93 3.52 -19.74
CA PRO A 2 -13.71 2.34 -18.89
C PRO A 2 -12.61 2.52 -17.83
N LEU A 3 -12.99 2.54 -16.54
CA LEU A 3 -12.06 2.44 -15.39
C LEU A 3 -12.13 1.03 -14.75
N LEU A 4 -12.24 0.00 -15.60
CA LEU A 4 -12.49 -1.38 -15.15
C LEU A 4 -11.32 -1.95 -14.31
N THR A 5 -10.08 -1.51 -14.54
CA THR A 5 -8.89 -2.00 -13.80
C THR A 5 -8.85 -1.60 -12.33
N VAL A 6 -9.60 -0.57 -11.98
CA VAL A 6 -9.70 0.03 -10.65
C VAL A 6 -11.16 0.08 -10.20
N PHE A 7 -12.00 -0.77 -10.79
CA PHE A 7 -13.43 -0.78 -10.57
C PHE A 7 -13.79 -0.94 -9.10
N PHE A 8 -13.21 -1.94 -8.42
CA PHE A 8 -13.54 -2.19 -7.02
C PHE A 8 -13.05 -1.09 -6.08
N ALA A 9 -11.93 -0.42 -6.38
CA ALA A 9 -11.49 0.74 -5.61
C ALA A 9 -12.50 1.89 -5.70
N HIS A 10 -13.00 2.18 -6.91
CA HIS A 10 -14.01 3.21 -7.12
C HIS A 10 -15.35 2.84 -6.48
N VAL A 11 -15.81 1.60 -6.64
CA VAL A 11 -17.04 1.11 -6.02
C VAL A 11 -16.92 1.18 -4.49
N LEU A 12 -15.79 0.74 -3.93
CA LEU A 12 -15.54 0.83 -2.50
C LEU A 12 -15.63 2.27 -2.02
N LEU A 13 -14.88 3.19 -2.63
CA LEU A 13 -14.89 4.60 -2.22
C LEU A 13 -16.27 5.23 -2.37
N ASN A 14 -16.95 4.99 -3.48
CA ASN A 14 -18.29 5.52 -3.72
C ASN A 14 -19.29 4.99 -2.68
N GLN A 15 -19.34 3.69 -2.45
CA GLN A 15 -20.25 3.10 -1.47
C GLN A 15 -19.89 3.52 -0.04
N TYR A 16 -18.61 3.53 0.29
CA TYR A 16 -18.10 3.91 1.61
C TYR A 16 -18.46 5.37 1.93
N PHE A 17 -18.13 6.31 1.04
CA PHE A 17 -18.38 7.73 1.26
C PHE A 17 -19.84 8.13 1.12
N ARG A 18 -20.71 7.34 0.48
CA ARG A 18 -22.16 7.59 0.49
C ARG A 18 -22.81 7.26 1.83
N HIS A 19 -22.33 6.23 2.53
CA HIS A 19 -23.02 5.68 3.70
C HIS A 19 -22.31 5.98 5.03
N VAL A 20 -20.99 5.83 5.08
CA VAL A 20 -20.24 5.89 6.35
C VAL A 20 -20.23 7.29 6.97
N PRO A 21 -20.00 8.39 6.23
CA PRO A 21 -20.11 9.73 6.80
C PRO A 21 -21.50 10.03 7.38
N GLY A 22 -22.57 9.61 6.70
CA GLY A 22 -23.95 9.78 7.18
C GLY A 22 -24.25 8.93 8.41
N TRP A 23 -23.74 7.70 8.48
CA TRP A 23 -23.82 6.90 9.70
C TRP A 23 -23.07 7.56 10.88
N LEU A 24 -21.86 8.08 10.64
CA LEU A 24 -21.08 8.78 11.67
C LEU A 24 -21.71 10.11 12.13
N GLN A 25 -22.60 10.72 11.32
CA GLN A 25 -23.30 11.95 11.70
C GLN A 25 -24.27 11.79 12.86
N HIS A 26 -24.63 10.56 13.24
CA HIS A 26 -25.36 10.31 14.48
C HIS A 26 -24.54 10.71 15.73
N PHE A 27 -23.23 10.85 15.60
CA PHE A 27 -22.31 11.15 16.70
C PHE A 27 -21.44 12.39 16.47
N LEU A 28 -21.29 12.83 15.21
CA LEU A 28 -20.34 13.87 14.80
C LEU A 28 -20.98 14.90 13.90
N ALA A 29 -20.43 16.12 13.86
CA ALA A 29 -20.84 17.12 12.89
C ALA A 29 -20.53 16.67 11.43
N PRO A 30 -21.27 17.14 10.42
CA PRO A 30 -21.12 16.70 9.02
C PRO A 30 -19.68 16.72 8.48
N ILE A 31 -18.95 17.82 8.72
CA ILE A 31 -17.55 17.94 8.28
C ILE A 31 -16.66 16.93 9.02
N GLN A 32 -16.80 16.83 10.35
CA GLN A 32 -16.01 15.91 11.17
C GLN A 32 -16.25 14.45 10.80
N SER A 33 -17.49 14.09 10.46
CA SER A 33 -17.85 12.72 10.10
C SER A 33 -17.11 12.23 8.84
N VAL A 34 -16.87 13.11 7.87
CA VAL A 34 -16.08 12.80 6.66
C VAL A 34 -14.61 12.54 7.01
N TYR A 35 -13.99 13.40 7.82
CA TYR A 35 -12.58 13.21 8.24
C TYR A 35 -12.41 11.97 9.12
N VAL A 36 -13.36 11.67 10.00
CA VAL A 36 -13.34 10.43 10.80
C VAL A 36 -13.57 9.20 9.93
N ALA A 37 -14.45 9.25 8.92
CA ALA A 37 -14.60 8.18 7.94
C ALA A 37 -13.28 7.91 7.19
N ILE A 38 -12.59 8.98 6.74
CA ILE A 38 -11.27 8.87 6.12
C ILE A 38 -10.27 8.19 7.06
N ALA A 39 -10.18 8.64 8.31
CA ALA A 39 -9.27 8.08 9.30
C ALA A 39 -9.57 6.61 9.57
N LEU A 40 -10.85 6.25 9.68
CA LEU A 40 -11.30 4.89 9.92
C LEU A 40 -10.90 3.93 8.78
N LEU A 41 -11.15 4.30 7.52
CA LEU A 41 -10.75 3.47 6.37
C LEU A 41 -9.25 3.21 6.34
N LYS A 42 -8.45 4.25 6.60
CA LYS A 42 -6.99 4.16 6.65
C LYS A 42 -6.51 3.31 7.81
N LEU A 43 -7.08 3.50 9.00
CA LEU A 43 -6.72 2.75 10.20
C LEU A 43 -7.02 1.27 10.03
N LEU A 44 -8.20 0.91 9.51
CA LEU A 44 -8.55 -0.48 9.25
C LEU A 44 -7.59 -1.13 8.24
N THR A 45 -7.25 -0.41 7.18
CA THR A 45 -6.28 -0.88 6.18
C THR A 45 -4.89 -1.08 6.80
N HIS A 46 -4.46 -0.13 7.64
CA HIS A 46 -3.20 -0.19 8.38
C HIS A 46 -3.15 -1.41 9.30
N LEU A 47 -4.16 -1.58 10.16
CA LEU A 47 -4.23 -2.70 11.11
C LEU A 47 -4.27 -4.05 10.40
N LEU A 48 -5.00 -4.15 9.28
CA LEU A 48 -5.04 -5.35 8.46
C LEU A 48 -3.66 -5.69 7.89
N LEU A 49 -2.96 -4.72 7.31
CA LEU A 49 -1.59 -4.93 6.79
C LEU A 49 -0.63 -5.32 7.90
N LEU A 50 -0.63 -4.58 9.02
CA LEU A 50 0.25 -4.87 10.16
C LEU A 50 0.03 -6.30 10.68
N TYR A 51 -1.23 -6.71 10.79
CA TYR A 51 -1.58 -8.08 11.17
C TYR A 51 -1.10 -9.11 10.15
N LEU A 52 -1.41 -8.94 8.87
CA LEU A 52 -1.00 -9.88 7.84
C LEU A 52 0.53 -10.01 7.77
N LEU A 53 1.28 -8.90 7.76
CA LEU A 53 2.74 -8.95 7.76
C LEU A 53 3.30 -9.69 8.98
N ALA A 54 2.72 -9.49 10.17
CA ALA A 54 3.13 -10.22 11.36
C ALA A 54 2.81 -11.72 11.26
N VAL A 55 1.68 -12.10 10.65
CA VAL A 55 1.35 -13.51 10.35
C VAL A 55 2.36 -14.10 9.38
N TYR A 56 2.73 -13.40 8.30
CA TYR A 56 3.73 -13.86 7.33
C TYR A 56 5.16 -13.92 7.91
N ALA A 57 5.45 -13.09 8.90
CA ALA A 57 6.75 -13.09 9.57
C ALA A 57 6.87 -14.21 10.61
N THR A 58 5.79 -14.56 11.30
CA THR A 58 5.81 -15.52 12.42
C THR A 58 5.24 -16.90 12.10
N GLY A 59 4.41 -17.02 11.05
CA GLY A 59 3.57 -18.18 10.79
C GLY A 59 2.37 -18.33 11.74
N ALA A 60 2.26 -17.50 12.78
CA ALA A 60 1.19 -17.56 13.76
C ALA A 60 0.03 -16.64 13.37
N SER A 61 -1.21 -17.11 13.48
CA SER A 61 -2.42 -16.30 13.21
C SER A 61 -3.31 -16.07 14.43
N LYS A 62 -2.97 -16.64 15.58
CA LYS A 62 -3.75 -16.44 16.81
C LYS A 62 -3.22 -15.21 17.54
N LEU A 63 -4.12 -14.30 17.91
CA LEU A 63 -3.78 -13.08 18.65
C LEU A 63 -3.25 -13.36 20.08
N ASN A 64 -3.36 -14.59 20.58
CA ASN A 64 -2.74 -14.97 21.86
C ASN A 64 -1.24 -15.29 21.75
N HIS A 65 -0.69 -15.39 20.53
CA HIS A 65 0.71 -15.74 20.32
C HIS A 65 1.61 -14.51 20.57
N ARG A 66 2.41 -14.54 21.64
CA ARG A 66 3.31 -13.42 22.02
C ARG A 66 4.24 -12.98 20.90
N GLY A 67 4.77 -13.93 20.12
CA GLY A 67 5.63 -13.61 18.97
C GLY A 67 4.94 -12.75 17.90
N LEU A 68 3.61 -12.88 17.75
CA LEU A 68 2.85 -12.07 16.80
C LEU A 68 2.87 -10.59 17.21
N TRP A 69 2.56 -10.31 18.48
CA TRP A 69 2.60 -8.95 19.03
C TRP A 69 3.99 -8.34 19.04
N LEU A 70 5.02 -9.14 19.34
CA LEU A 70 6.40 -8.67 19.29
C LEU A 70 6.80 -8.25 17.87
N VAL A 71 6.43 -9.04 16.86
CA VAL A 71 6.67 -8.64 15.47
C VAL A 71 5.84 -7.42 15.11
N MET A 72 4.55 -7.35 15.46
CA MET A 72 3.76 -6.13 15.22
C MET A 72 4.40 -4.89 15.83
N ALA A 73 4.91 -4.98 17.06
CA ALA A 73 5.61 -3.88 17.73
C ALA A 73 6.90 -3.47 17.00
N LEU A 74 7.65 -4.43 16.44
CA LEU A 74 8.83 -4.15 15.61
C LEU A 74 8.44 -3.48 14.28
N LEU A 75 7.32 -3.88 13.68
CA LEU A 75 6.87 -3.35 12.39
C LEU A 75 6.24 -1.95 12.51
N LEU A 76 5.58 -1.64 13.63
CA LEU A 76 4.79 -0.42 13.80
C LEU A 76 5.55 0.87 13.45
N PRO A 77 6.81 1.10 13.90
CA PRO A 77 7.57 2.30 13.52
C PRO A 77 7.75 2.46 12.00
N LEU A 78 7.74 1.38 11.23
CA LEU A 78 7.95 1.43 9.78
C LEU A 78 6.70 1.84 8.99
N PHE A 79 5.52 1.89 9.62
CA PHE A 79 4.29 2.36 8.98
C PHE A 79 4.20 3.90 9.03
N GLN A 80 5.09 4.54 8.27
CA GLN A 80 5.30 5.98 8.25
C GLN A 80 4.12 6.74 7.61
N THR A 81 3.55 7.68 8.35
CA THR A 81 2.46 8.56 7.92
C THR A 81 2.92 9.97 7.57
N ALA A 82 4.05 10.43 8.07
CA ALA A 82 4.63 11.74 7.79
C ALA A 82 6.10 11.64 7.33
N GLY A 83 7.03 11.42 8.27
CA GLY A 83 8.48 11.63 8.08
C GLY A 83 9.07 11.04 6.81
N TYR A 84 8.95 9.72 6.65
CA TYR A 84 9.40 9.01 5.45
C TYR A 84 8.25 8.62 4.52
N ASN A 85 7.09 9.27 4.63
CA ASN A 85 5.90 8.89 3.86
C ASN A 85 6.13 8.99 2.34
N LEU A 86 6.84 10.01 1.86
CA LEU A 86 7.18 10.18 0.43
C LEU A 86 8.10 9.08 -0.13
N GLN A 87 8.84 8.38 0.74
CA GLN A 87 9.76 7.32 0.35
C GLN A 87 9.14 5.94 0.58
N MET A 88 8.67 5.66 1.79
CA MET A 88 8.23 4.31 2.20
C MET A 88 6.88 4.31 2.93
N GLY A 89 6.07 5.34 2.71
CA GLY A 89 4.71 5.40 3.24
C GLY A 89 3.87 4.24 2.74
N ILE A 90 3.39 3.39 3.66
CA ILE A 90 2.48 2.28 3.36
C ILE A 90 1.06 2.83 3.20
N ILE A 91 0.66 3.76 4.07
CA ILE A 91 -0.64 4.43 4.03
C ILE A 91 -0.41 5.89 3.61
N ASP A 92 -1.04 6.30 2.52
CA ASP A 92 -0.88 7.63 1.95
C ASP A 92 -1.77 8.68 2.63
N HIS A 93 -1.40 9.96 2.50
CA HIS A 93 -2.22 11.10 2.91
C HIS A 93 -3.53 11.19 2.12
N ALA A 94 -3.54 10.77 0.86
CA ALA A 94 -4.76 10.67 0.08
C ALA A 94 -5.47 9.34 0.35
N THR A 95 -6.74 9.41 0.77
CA THR A 95 -7.56 8.20 1.02
C THR A 95 -7.76 7.36 -0.23
N THR A 96 -7.80 8.00 -1.40
CA THR A 96 -7.81 7.32 -2.69
C THR A 96 -6.57 6.44 -2.83
N TYR A 97 -5.38 6.92 -2.51
CA TYR A 97 -4.17 6.09 -2.57
C TYR A 97 -4.20 4.90 -1.59
N ALA A 98 -4.75 5.07 -0.39
CA ALA A 98 -4.95 3.95 0.53
C ALA A 98 -5.86 2.86 -0.06
N ALA A 99 -6.96 3.26 -0.71
CA ALA A 99 -7.91 2.34 -1.34
C ALA A 99 -7.37 1.68 -2.64
N PHE A 100 -6.52 2.37 -3.40
CA PHE A 100 -5.99 1.88 -4.68
C PHE A 100 -4.66 1.12 -4.57
N TYR A 101 -3.92 1.28 -3.47
CA TYR A 101 -2.60 0.66 -3.29
C TYR A 101 -2.51 -0.19 -2.03
N ALA A 102 -2.69 0.40 -0.84
CA ALA A 102 -2.48 -0.30 0.42
C ALA A 102 -3.51 -1.42 0.66
N LEU A 103 -4.81 -1.12 0.50
CA LEU A 103 -5.87 -2.10 0.67
C LEU A 103 -5.77 -3.26 -0.33
N PRO A 104 -5.55 -3.04 -1.64
CA PRO A 104 -5.34 -4.13 -2.59
C PRO A 104 -4.15 -5.03 -2.23
N MET A 105 -3.06 -4.47 -1.71
CA MET A 105 -1.93 -5.26 -1.19
C MET A 105 -2.33 -6.09 0.03
N ALA A 106 -3.13 -5.54 0.94
CA ALA A 106 -3.66 -6.27 2.09
C ALA A 106 -4.54 -7.45 1.64
N LEU A 107 -5.44 -7.20 0.69
CA LEU A 107 -6.32 -8.22 0.12
C LEU A 107 -5.54 -9.28 -0.67
N LEU A 108 -4.48 -8.91 -1.39
CA LEU A 108 -3.58 -9.85 -2.06
C LEU A 108 -2.84 -10.74 -1.04
N LEU A 109 -2.32 -10.16 0.05
CA LEU A 109 -1.69 -10.93 1.13
C LEU A 109 -2.68 -11.88 1.80
N LEU A 110 -3.94 -11.46 1.98
CA LEU A 110 -5.01 -12.31 2.51
C LEU A 110 -5.32 -13.47 1.55
N LEU A 111 -5.43 -13.19 0.24
CA LEU A 111 -5.66 -14.18 -0.81
C LEU A 111 -4.53 -15.22 -0.88
N LEU A 112 -3.28 -14.78 -0.71
CA LEU A 112 -2.10 -15.65 -0.78
C LEU A 112 -1.84 -16.45 0.52
N LEU A 113 -2.56 -16.15 1.60
CA LEU A 113 -2.30 -16.76 2.91
C LEU A 113 -2.45 -18.29 2.94
N PRO A 114 -3.44 -18.92 2.28
CA PRO A 114 -3.54 -20.38 2.19
C PRO A 114 -2.33 -21.01 1.47
N PHE A 115 -1.82 -20.37 0.41
CA PHE A 115 -0.66 -20.83 -0.33
C PHE A 115 0.62 -20.75 0.50
N TYR A 116 0.78 -19.67 1.24
CA TYR A 116 1.88 -19.52 2.19
C TYR A 116 1.84 -20.60 3.28
N ARG A 117 0.68 -20.84 3.89
CA ARG A 117 0.50 -21.90 4.89
C ARG A 117 0.79 -23.28 4.31
N ALA A 118 0.33 -23.55 3.09
CA ALA A 118 0.66 -24.80 2.40
C ALA A 118 2.17 -24.91 2.21
N ALA A 119 2.85 -23.85 1.76
CA ALA A 119 4.30 -23.86 1.57
C ALA A 119 5.06 -24.18 2.86
N GLN A 120 4.62 -23.62 4.00
CA GLN A 120 5.18 -23.90 5.32
C GLN A 120 4.97 -25.35 5.78
N HIS A 121 3.75 -25.86 5.70
CA HIS A 121 3.41 -27.20 6.22
C HIS A 121 3.71 -28.32 5.22
N GLY A 122 4.00 -27.96 3.96
CA GLY A 122 4.28 -28.89 2.88
C GLY A 122 3.10 -29.67 2.33
N VAL A 123 1.88 -29.32 2.72
CA VAL A 123 0.64 -29.92 2.24
C VAL A 123 -0.42 -28.85 2.04
N TRP A 124 -1.18 -28.95 0.94
CA TRP A 124 -2.38 -28.15 0.77
C TRP A 124 -3.49 -28.66 1.68
N ARG A 125 -4.12 -27.76 2.43
CA ARG A 125 -5.35 -28.07 3.17
C ARG A 125 -6.54 -27.78 2.26
N PRO A 126 -7.38 -28.77 1.93
CA PRO A 126 -8.58 -28.51 1.13
C PRO A 126 -9.48 -27.49 1.84
N LEU A 127 -9.89 -26.49 1.08
CA LEU A 127 -10.76 -25.42 1.53
C LEU A 127 -12.21 -25.93 1.56
N ARG A 128 -12.97 -25.46 2.55
CA ARG A 128 -14.43 -25.64 2.58
C ARG A 128 -15.05 -24.85 1.41
N TRP A 129 -16.22 -25.27 0.92
CA TRP A 129 -16.89 -24.58 -0.19
C TRP A 129 -17.09 -23.08 0.05
N VAL A 130 -17.48 -22.69 1.27
CA VAL A 130 -17.63 -21.28 1.65
C VAL A 130 -16.29 -20.52 1.58
N GLU A 131 -15.19 -21.13 2.05
CA GLU A 131 -13.85 -20.54 1.98
C GLU A 131 -13.39 -20.40 0.52
N LEU A 132 -13.66 -21.41 -0.31
CA LEU A 132 -13.32 -21.39 -1.73
C LEU A 132 -14.09 -20.31 -2.48
N ILE A 133 -15.41 -20.22 -2.30
CA ILE A 133 -16.25 -19.17 -2.90
C ILE A 133 -15.79 -17.79 -2.45
N ALA A 134 -15.48 -17.62 -1.16
CA ALA A 134 -14.95 -16.37 -0.65
C ALA A 134 -13.61 -15.98 -1.30
N LEU A 135 -12.69 -16.93 -1.50
CA LEU A 135 -11.41 -16.67 -2.19
C LEU A 135 -11.57 -16.43 -3.69
N ILE A 136 -12.54 -17.05 -4.35
CA ILE A 136 -12.89 -16.75 -5.74
C ILE A 136 -13.40 -15.31 -5.85
N GLY A 137 -14.32 -14.92 -4.98
CA GLY A 137 -14.80 -13.53 -4.91
C GLY A 137 -13.66 -12.54 -4.61
N LEU A 138 -12.78 -12.88 -3.67
CA LEU A 138 -11.60 -12.08 -3.34
C LEU A 138 -10.63 -11.97 -4.53
N THR A 139 -10.45 -13.04 -5.30
CA THR A 139 -9.60 -13.05 -6.51
C THR A 139 -10.12 -12.04 -7.53
N MET A 140 -11.44 -12.02 -7.75
CA MET A 140 -12.07 -11.03 -8.62
C MET A 140 -11.86 -9.61 -8.08
N VAL A 141 -12.09 -9.39 -6.79
CA VAL A 141 -11.85 -8.06 -6.17
C VAL A 141 -10.41 -7.62 -6.39
N VAL A 142 -9.43 -8.46 -6.03
CA VAL A 142 -7.99 -8.17 -6.11
C VAL A 142 -7.55 -7.84 -7.54
N ALA A 143 -8.00 -8.61 -8.55
CA ALA A 143 -7.60 -8.42 -9.94
C ALA A 143 -8.06 -7.08 -10.56
N PHE A 144 -9.15 -6.49 -10.06
CA PHE A 144 -9.71 -5.22 -10.56
C PHE A 144 -9.72 -4.09 -9.50
N ASN A 145 -8.87 -4.18 -8.47
CA ASN A 145 -8.77 -3.14 -7.43
C ASN A 145 -7.67 -2.12 -7.71
N GLY A 146 -6.51 -2.54 -8.24
CA GLY A 146 -5.38 -1.65 -8.44
C GLY A 146 -4.29 -2.19 -9.36
N SER A 147 -3.61 -1.30 -10.08
CA SER A 147 -2.57 -1.66 -11.05
C SER A 147 -1.31 -2.26 -10.41
N VAL A 148 -1.01 -1.93 -9.15
CA VAL A 148 0.16 -2.46 -8.43
C VAL A 148 0.03 -3.96 -8.15
N VAL A 149 -1.20 -4.45 -7.94
CA VAL A 149 -1.49 -5.88 -7.84
C VAL A 149 -1.06 -6.61 -9.11
N LEU A 150 -1.36 -6.06 -10.28
CA LEU A 150 -1.03 -6.70 -11.56
C LEU A 150 0.47 -6.97 -11.69
N GLY A 151 1.29 -5.95 -11.40
CA GLY A 151 2.74 -6.10 -11.42
C GLY A 151 3.24 -7.13 -10.39
N ALA A 152 2.66 -7.14 -9.18
CA ALA A 152 3.09 -8.06 -8.12
C ALA A 152 2.72 -9.51 -8.48
N VAL A 153 1.49 -9.73 -8.96
CA VAL A 153 0.98 -11.03 -9.41
C VAL A 153 1.77 -11.56 -10.60
N ALA A 154 2.16 -10.69 -11.55
CA ALA A 154 2.97 -11.07 -12.72
C ALA A 154 4.33 -11.68 -12.33
N VAL A 155 4.92 -11.27 -11.20
CA VAL A 155 6.16 -11.86 -10.69
C VAL A 155 5.88 -13.04 -9.76
N LEU A 156 4.88 -12.92 -8.88
CA LEU A 156 4.58 -13.93 -7.87
C LEU A 156 4.05 -15.24 -8.46
N LEU A 157 3.14 -15.18 -9.44
CA LEU A 157 2.53 -16.40 -10.01
C LEU A 157 3.57 -17.33 -10.65
N PRO A 158 4.44 -16.87 -11.57
CA PRO A 158 5.52 -17.73 -12.08
C PRO A 158 6.41 -18.26 -10.96
N GLY A 159 6.74 -17.43 -9.97
CA GLY A 159 7.54 -17.85 -8.81
C GLY A 159 6.88 -18.99 -8.01
N ILE A 160 5.58 -18.89 -7.74
CA ILE A 160 4.80 -19.91 -7.03
C ILE A 160 4.75 -21.22 -7.84
N VAL A 161 4.50 -21.12 -9.16
CA VAL A 161 4.44 -22.29 -10.05
C VAL A 161 5.81 -22.97 -10.12
N LEU A 162 6.89 -22.22 -10.35
CA LEU A 162 8.25 -22.76 -10.40
C LEU A 162 8.65 -23.42 -9.06
N TYR A 163 8.30 -22.79 -7.94
CA TYR A 163 8.54 -23.37 -6.62
C TYR A 163 7.79 -24.69 -6.44
N ALA A 164 6.53 -24.76 -6.86
CA ALA A 164 5.72 -25.96 -6.76
C ALA A 164 6.22 -27.10 -7.64
N LEU A 165 6.59 -26.81 -8.90
CA LEU A 165 7.17 -27.79 -9.83
C LEU A 165 8.50 -28.34 -9.29
N ARG A 166 9.38 -27.46 -8.79
CA ARG A 166 10.65 -27.88 -8.19
C ARG A 166 10.44 -28.77 -6.96
N ARG A 167 9.45 -28.46 -6.12
CA ARG A 167 9.16 -29.26 -4.92
C ARG A 167 8.59 -30.63 -5.28
N GLN A 168 7.72 -30.70 -6.29
CA GLN A 168 7.18 -31.95 -6.81
C GLN A 168 8.26 -32.86 -7.39
N ALA A 169 9.30 -32.30 -8.02
CA ALA A 169 10.43 -33.09 -8.51
C ALA A 169 11.32 -33.65 -7.39
N GLN A 170 11.27 -33.07 -6.19
CA GLN A 170 12.14 -33.45 -5.06
C GLN A 170 11.46 -34.36 -4.03
N VAL A 171 10.13 -34.31 -3.94
CA VAL A 171 9.34 -35.06 -2.97
C VAL A 171 8.32 -35.82 -3.79
N ASP A 172 8.25 -37.16 -3.64
CA ASP A 172 7.25 -38.06 -4.27
C ASP A 172 5.78 -37.77 -3.87
N LYS A 173 5.45 -36.53 -3.52
CA LYS A 173 4.13 -36.06 -3.12
C LYS A 173 3.71 -34.83 -3.92
N THR A 174 2.45 -34.84 -4.33
CA THR A 174 1.76 -33.79 -5.09
C THR A 174 1.45 -32.56 -4.22
N PHE A 175 2.42 -31.68 -4.01
CA PHE A 175 2.27 -30.51 -3.13
C PHE A 175 1.09 -29.58 -3.48
N LEU A 176 1.06 -29.00 -4.69
CA LEU A 176 -0.07 -28.19 -5.18
C LEU A 176 -1.04 -28.96 -6.07
N TRP A 177 -0.57 -30.04 -6.70
CA TRP A 177 -1.35 -30.85 -7.65
C TRP A 177 -2.19 -31.94 -6.98
N SER A 178 -2.17 -32.03 -5.65
CA SER A 178 -3.04 -32.94 -4.90
C SER A 178 -4.50 -32.47 -4.88
N SER A 179 -4.75 -31.20 -5.19
CA SER A 179 -6.08 -30.61 -5.25
C SER A 179 -6.19 -29.69 -6.47
N TRP A 180 -7.37 -29.61 -7.06
CA TRP A 180 -7.66 -28.67 -8.15
C TRP A 180 -7.83 -27.23 -7.66
N GLN A 181 -8.09 -27.02 -6.36
CA GLN A 181 -8.41 -25.69 -5.80
C GLN A 181 -7.27 -24.66 -5.95
N PRO A 182 -5.99 -24.96 -5.64
CA PRO A 182 -4.89 -24.02 -5.86
C PRO A 182 -4.74 -23.65 -7.33
N ILE A 183 -4.88 -24.63 -8.22
CA ILE A 183 -4.75 -24.46 -9.67
C ILE A 183 -5.87 -23.55 -10.17
N LEU A 184 -7.12 -23.77 -9.73
CA LEU A 184 -8.23 -22.89 -10.06
C LEU A 184 -7.93 -21.46 -9.61
N LEU A 185 -7.60 -21.26 -8.34
CA LEU A 185 -7.41 -19.92 -7.77
C LEU A 185 -6.25 -19.16 -8.43
N LEU A 186 -5.10 -19.81 -8.66
CA LEU A 186 -3.94 -19.19 -9.32
C LEU A 186 -4.21 -18.92 -10.81
N SER A 187 -4.85 -19.86 -11.51
CA SER A 187 -5.21 -19.69 -12.92
C SER A 187 -6.23 -18.56 -13.08
N LEU A 188 -7.26 -18.54 -12.24
CA LEU A 188 -8.27 -17.49 -12.24
C LEU A 188 -7.65 -16.12 -11.93
N LEU A 189 -6.78 -16.03 -10.93
CA LEU A 189 -6.06 -14.80 -10.61
C LEU A 189 -5.22 -14.32 -11.79
N GLY A 190 -4.44 -15.22 -12.40
CA GLY A 190 -3.61 -14.90 -13.57
C GLY A 190 -4.44 -14.42 -14.76
N LEU A 191 -5.50 -15.15 -15.11
CA LEU A 191 -6.40 -14.81 -16.22
C LEU A 191 -7.09 -13.46 -16.00
N LEU A 192 -7.64 -13.22 -14.80
CA LEU A 192 -8.28 -11.94 -14.48
C LEU A 192 -7.29 -10.78 -14.45
N CYS A 193 -6.05 -10.99 -13.97
CA CYS A 193 -5.01 -9.96 -14.02
C CYS A 193 -4.57 -9.64 -15.46
N VAL A 194 -4.42 -10.65 -16.32
CA VAL A 194 -4.13 -10.43 -17.76
C VAL A 194 -5.29 -9.68 -18.43
N TYR A 195 -6.53 -10.06 -18.14
CA TYR A 195 -7.70 -9.37 -18.66
C TYR A 195 -7.83 -7.93 -18.14
N SER A 196 -7.55 -7.70 -16.86
CA SER A 196 -7.47 -6.37 -16.26
C SER A 196 -6.40 -5.53 -16.96
N LEU A 197 -5.19 -6.08 -17.19
CA LEU A 197 -4.15 -5.39 -17.96
C LEU A 197 -4.62 -5.03 -19.38
N TYR A 198 -5.26 -5.98 -20.09
CA TYR A 198 -5.79 -5.77 -21.43
C TYR A 198 -6.79 -4.60 -21.48
N ILE A 199 -7.76 -4.56 -20.56
CA ILE A 199 -8.72 -3.44 -20.51
C ILE A 199 -8.02 -2.13 -20.13
N GLY A 200 -7.01 -2.18 -19.27
CA GLY A 200 -6.24 -1.01 -18.83
C GLY A 200 -5.51 -0.27 -19.95
N LEU A 201 -5.21 -0.95 -21.05
CA LEU A 201 -4.60 -0.32 -22.24
C LEU A 201 -5.53 0.73 -22.89
N ASN A 202 -6.84 0.56 -22.75
CA ASN A 202 -7.86 1.45 -23.32
C ASN A 202 -8.37 2.50 -22.31
N ASN A 203 -7.57 2.83 -21.30
CA ASN A 203 -7.94 3.83 -20.29
C ASN A 203 -7.86 5.25 -20.87
N SER A 204 -8.89 6.07 -20.63
CA SER A 204 -8.94 7.49 -21.02
C SER A 204 -7.87 8.36 -20.35
N GLU A 205 -7.25 7.88 -19.26
CA GLU A 205 -6.13 8.57 -18.60
C GLU A 205 -4.80 8.39 -19.34
N ASN A 206 -4.72 7.50 -20.33
CA ASN A 206 -3.51 7.31 -21.10
C ASN A 206 -3.27 8.53 -22.01
N PRO A 207 -2.06 9.12 -22.01
CA PRO A 207 -1.79 10.27 -22.85
C PRO A 207 -1.88 9.87 -24.32
N THR A 208 -2.32 10.82 -25.16
CA THR A 208 -2.40 10.65 -26.63
C THR A 208 -1.05 10.30 -27.25
N VAL A 209 0.03 10.84 -26.67
CA VAL A 209 1.41 10.51 -27.02
C VAL A 209 2.09 9.90 -25.81
N LEU A 210 2.32 8.59 -25.88
CA LEU A 210 3.04 7.84 -24.86
C LEU A 210 4.56 7.93 -25.15
N PRO A 211 5.41 8.21 -24.15
CA PRO A 211 6.84 8.12 -24.34
C PRO A 211 7.23 6.69 -24.74
N SER A 212 8.29 6.59 -25.54
CA SER A 212 8.80 5.31 -26.02
C SER A 212 9.16 4.39 -24.85
N LEU A 213 9.13 3.07 -25.06
CA LEU A 213 9.49 2.11 -24.01
C LEU A 213 10.92 2.37 -23.50
N TRP A 214 11.83 2.76 -24.40
CA TRP A 214 13.21 3.10 -24.07
C TRP A 214 13.31 4.32 -23.14
N GLU A 215 12.60 5.42 -23.44
CA GLU A 215 12.55 6.61 -22.56
C GLU A 215 12.03 6.27 -21.16
N ARG A 216 11.11 5.31 -21.06
CA ARG A 216 10.61 4.82 -19.77
C ARG A 216 11.69 4.07 -18.99
N TYR A 217 12.46 3.21 -19.63
CA TYR A 217 13.60 2.53 -19.00
C TYR A 217 14.68 3.52 -18.54
N GLN A 218 14.96 4.57 -19.32
CA GLN A 218 15.91 5.62 -18.93
C GLN A 218 15.54 6.37 -17.65
N ARG A 219 14.25 6.35 -17.26
CA ARG A 219 13.77 6.98 -16.02
C ARG A 219 13.93 6.09 -14.78
N LEU A 220 14.16 4.78 -14.94
CA LEU A 220 14.32 3.87 -13.80
C LEU A 220 15.52 4.20 -12.90
N PRO A 221 16.74 4.47 -13.43
CA PRO A 221 17.88 4.82 -12.59
C PRO A 221 17.65 6.07 -11.73
N LEU A 222 17.00 7.09 -12.30
CA LEU A 222 16.66 8.31 -11.57
C LEU A 222 15.64 8.05 -10.45
N GLY A 223 14.62 7.24 -10.74
CA GLY A 223 13.65 6.81 -9.72
C GLY A 223 14.30 6.02 -8.59
N PHE A 224 15.18 5.08 -8.93
CA PHE A 224 15.97 4.32 -7.94
C PHE A 224 16.86 5.24 -7.10
N PHE A 225 17.59 6.16 -7.74
CA PHE A 225 18.43 7.13 -7.04
C PHE A 225 17.62 7.98 -6.06
N ARG A 226 16.49 8.55 -6.49
CA ARG A 226 15.61 9.31 -5.58
C ARG A 226 15.12 8.48 -4.41
N GLN A 227 14.75 7.24 -4.67
CA GLN A 227 14.25 6.32 -3.64
C GLN A 227 15.29 6.00 -2.56
N PHE A 228 16.59 6.19 -2.80
CA PHE A 228 17.66 5.96 -1.81
C PHE A 228 18.34 7.24 -1.29
N THR A 229 18.17 8.39 -1.95
CA THR A 229 18.90 9.61 -1.60
C THR A 229 18.07 10.73 -0.99
N VAL A 230 16.76 10.78 -1.26
CA VAL A 230 15.89 11.88 -0.77
C VAL A 230 15.71 11.82 0.76
N LYS A 231 15.62 10.62 1.32
CA LYS A 231 15.49 10.37 2.76
C LYS A 231 16.24 9.09 3.14
N LEU A 232 16.52 8.93 4.44
CA LEU A 232 17.27 7.79 4.96
C LEU A 232 16.42 6.55 5.30
N GLY A 233 15.09 6.63 5.24
CA GLY A 233 14.20 5.55 5.67
C GLY A 233 14.48 4.21 4.97
N LEU A 234 14.40 4.18 3.64
CA LEU A 234 14.66 2.95 2.88
C LEU A 234 16.13 2.46 2.99
N PRO A 235 17.16 3.34 2.88
CA PRO A 235 18.55 2.95 3.15
C PRO A 235 18.76 2.29 4.52
N LEU A 236 18.20 2.88 5.59
CA LEU A 236 18.32 2.34 6.95
C LEU A 236 17.65 0.97 7.08
N LEU A 237 16.46 0.80 6.49
CA LEU A 237 15.78 -0.50 6.46
C LEU A 237 16.61 -1.56 5.74
N LEU A 238 17.22 -1.21 4.60
CA LEU A 238 18.11 -2.10 3.86
C LEU A 238 19.35 -2.49 4.68
N VAL A 239 19.99 -1.52 5.34
CA VAL A 239 21.15 -1.77 6.22
C VAL A 239 20.78 -2.74 7.34
N MET A 240 19.61 -2.55 7.99
CA MET A 240 19.15 -3.47 9.03
C MET A 240 18.88 -4.88 8.51
N LEU A 241 18.30 -5.02 7.31
CA LEU A 241 18.11 -6.32 6.68
C LEU A 241 19.45 -7.03 6.40
N LEU A 242 20.44 -6.29 5.88
CA LEU A 242 21.77 -6.82 5.60
C LEU A 242 22.51 -7.19 6.88
N LEU A 243 22.39 -6.38 7.94
CA LEU A 243 22.95 -6.68 9.26
C LEU A 243 22.34 -7.96 9.83
N ASN A 244 21.01 -8.08 9.82
CA ASN A 244 20.32 -9.28 10.29
C ASN A 244 20.76 -10.51 9.48
N ALA A 245 20.83 -10.40 8.15
CA ALA A 245 21.32 -11.48 7.30
C ALA A 245 22.77 -11.89 7.64
N GLN A 246 23.63 -10.92 7.93
CA GLN A 246 25.00 -11.17 8.32
C GLN A 246 25.10 -11.88 9.68
N LEU A 247 24.32 -11.43 10.68
CA LEU A 247 24.26 -12.08 12.00
C LEU A 247 23.74 -13.51 11.89
N ILE A 248 22.68 -13.73 11.12
CA ILE A 248 22.12 -15.08 10.86
C ILE A 248 23.16 -15.98 10.19
N ARG A 249 23.93 -15.46 9.23
CA ARG A 249 24.91 -16.26 8.46
C ARG A 249 26.18 -16.56 9.25
N ARG A 250 26.69 -15.62 10.04
CA ARG A 250 28.04 -15.69 10.61
C ARG A 250 28.08 -15.95 12.11
N VAL A 251 27.04 -15.58 12.86
CA VAL A 251 27.06 -15.58 14.32
C VAL A 251 26.09 -16.61 14.90
N LEU A 252 24.91 -16.75 14.31
CA LEU A 252 23.86 -17.63 14.83
C LEU A 252 24.05 -19.09 14.38
N PRO A 253 23.55 -20.06 15.16
CA PRO A 253 23.59 -21.46 14.77
C PRO A 253 22.82 -21.70 13.47
N ALA A 254 23.34 -22.60 12.64
CA ALA A 254 22.71 -22.97 11.37
C ALA A 254 21.40 -23.74 11.63
N THR A 255 20.27 -23.03 11.65
CA THR A 255 18.93 -23.62 11.73
C THR A 255 18.22 -23.55 10.37
N SER A 256 17.23 -24.42 10.17
CA SER A 256 16.37 -24.40 8.97
C SER A 256 15.60 -23.08 8.81
N GLU A 257 15.14 -22.50 9.93
CA GLU A 257 14.45 -21.22 9.97
C GLU A 257 15.36 -20.06 9.52
N GLY A 258 16.61 -20.01 10.04
CA GLY A 258 17.61 -19.02 9.63
C GLY A 258 17.97 -19.14 8.14
N GLN A 259 18.16 -20.35 7.63
CA GLN A 259 18.41 -20.58 6.20
C GLN A 259 17.21 -20.18 5.33
N HIS A 260 15.99 -20.44 5.80
CA HIS A 260 14.77 -20.01 5.13
C HIS A 260 14.73 -18.49 5.01
N LEU A 261 15.00 -17.75 6.08
CA LEU A 261 15.05 -16.28 6.06
C LEU A 261 16.09 -15.72 5.07
N LEU A 262 17.31 -16.27 5.06
CA LEU A 262 18.35 -15.87 4.10
C LEU A 262 17.93 -16.16 2.65
N ARG A 263 17.24 -17.28 2.41
CA ARG A 263 16.69 -17.62 1.10
C ARG A 263 15.56 -16.68 0.71
N SER A 264 14.65 -16.35 1.63
CA SER A 264 13.58 -15.39 1.40
C SER A 264 14.12 -14.00 1.06
N LEU A 265 15.23 -13.57 1.68
CA LEU A 265 15.88 -12.30 1.33
C LEU A 265 16.42 -12.29 -0.10
N ARG A 266 17.01 -13.40 -0.56
CA ARG A 266 17.46 -13.54 -1.96
C ARG A 266 16.29 -13.53 -2.93
N TRP A 267 15.20 -14.22 -2.59
CA TRP A 267 13.97 -14.19 -3.40
C TRP A 267 13.32 -12.82 -3.43
N LEU A 268 13.36 -12.06 -2.32
CA LEU A 268 12.89 -10.68 -2.29
C LEU A 268 13.76 -9.79 -3.20
N ALA A 269 15.08 -9.95 -3.18
CA ALA A 269 15.98 -9.22 -4.07
C ALA A 269 15.70 -9.53 -5.55
N LEU A 270 15.49 -10.81 -5.89
CA LEU A 270 15.10 -11.22 -7.25
C LEU A 270 13.71 -10.69 -7.63
N PHE A 271 12.74 -10.78 -6.71
CA PHE A 271 11.41 -10.21 -6.90
C PHE A 271 11.50 -8.71 -7.19
N ALA A 272 12.26 -7.96 -6.38
CA ALA A 272 12.45 -6.53 -6.57
C ALA A 272 13.08 -6.21 -7.92
N LEU A 273 14.12 -6.95 -8.33
CA LEU A 273 14.77 -6.78 -9.62
C LEU A 273 13.78 -7.00 -10.79
N VAL A 274 13.10 -8.15 -10.82
CA VAL A 274 12.14 -8.48 -11.88
C VAL A 274 10.98 -7.49 -11.88
N TYR A 275 10.43 -7.16 -10.71
CA TYR A 275 9.33 -6.21 -10.57
C TYR A 275 9.69 -4.83 -11.11
N ILE A 276 10.86 -4.28 -10.74
CA ILE A 276 11.34 -2.98 -11.22
C ILE A 276 11.51 -2.99 -12.74
N LEU A 277 12.05 -4.07 -13.30
CA LEU A 277 12.20 -4.21 -14.76
C LEU A 277 10.86 -4.29 -15.50
N LEU A 278 9.80 -4.77 -14.85
CA LEU A 278 8.45 -4.82 -15.45
C LEU A 278 7.70 -3.49 -15.36
N LEU A 279 8.08 -2.56 -14.47
CA LEU A 279 7.36 -1.29 -14.28
C LEU A 279 7.14 -0.48 -15.58
N PRO A 280 8.13 -0.32 -16.50
CA PRO A 280 7.93 0.42 -17.76
C PRO A 280 6.83 -0.14 -18.67
N LEU A 281 6.50 -1.42 -18.54
CA LEU A 281 5.45 -2.09 -19.32
C LEU A 281 4.05 -1.74 -18.84
N GLY A 282 3.90 -1.27 -17.60
CA GLY A 282 2.61 -0.92 -17.00
C GLY A 282 2.01 0.43 -17.45
N GLY A 283 2.68 1.14 -18.36
CA GLY A 283 2.24 2.44 -18.88
C GLY A 283 3.04 3.63 -18.34
N TYR A 284 2.68 4.83 -18.77
CA TYR A 284 3.28 6.09 -18.32
C TYR A 284 2.18 7.13 -18.06
N ARG A 285 2.35 7.91 -16.99
CA ARG A 285 1.43 8.99 -16.62
C ARG A 285 2.21 10.29 -16.48
N PRO A 286 1.82 11.39 -17.15
CA PRO A 286 2.59 12.65 -17.11
C PRO A 286 2.82 13.20 -15.70
N TYR A 287 1.81 13.09 -14.82
CA TYR A 287 1.88 13.55 -13.43
C TYR A 287 2.70 12.64 -12.50
N ARG A 288 3.26 11.53 -13.02
CA ARG A 288 4.18 10.63 -12.32
C ARG A 288 5.39 10.35 -13.21
N PRO A 289 6.27 11.35 -13.40
CA PRO A 289 7.34 11.26 -14.38
C PRO A 289 8.37 10.17 -14.01
N LEU A 290 8.49 9.84 -12.72
CA LEU A 290 9.29 8.72 -12.23
C LEU A 290 8.40 7.49 -12.06
N LEU A 291 8.75 6.40 -12.74
CA LEU A 291 8.03 5.13 -12.65
C LEU A 291 8.18 4.46 -11.28
N LEU A 292 9.37 4.62 -10.68
CA LEU A 292 9.70 4.10 -9.37
C LEU A 292 9.36 5.19 -8.33
N ARG A 293 8.31 4.94 -7.56
CA ARG A 293 7.76 5.84 -6.53
C ARG A 293 7.20 5.00 -5.39
N ARG A 294 6.96 5.60 -4.22
CA ARG A 294 6.46 4.92 -3.01
C ARG A 294 5.28 3.98 -3.25
N ASP A 295 4.32 4.41 -4.08
CA ASP A 295 3.08 3.68 -4.35
C ASP A 295 3.31 2.52 -5.31
N THR A 296 4.21 2.67 -6.30
CA THR A 296 4.55 1.60 -7.23
C THR A 296 5.49 0.58 -6.63
N VAL A 297 6.40 0.96 -5.73
CA VAL A 297 7.32 0.02 -5.04
C VAL A 297 6.75 -0.58 -3.77
N LEU A 298 5.47 -0.33 -3.46
CA LEU A 298 4.81 -0.83 -2.25
C LEU A 298 4.97 -2.35 -2.04
N PRO A 299 4.87 -3.25 -3.05
CA PRO A 299 5.10 -4.68 -2.85
C PRO A 299 6.50 -5.00 -2.32
N ILE A 300 7.52 -4.25 -2.80
CA ILE A 300 8.91 -4.40 -2.36
C ILE A 300 9.05 -3.90 -0.91
N ILE A 301 8.48 -2.73 -0.60
CA ILE A 301 8.48 -2.16 0.75
C ILE A 301 7.84 -3.13 1.75
N LEU A 302 6.66 -3.68 1.44
CA LEU A 302 5.98 -4.65 2.30
C LEU A 302 6.82 -5.91 2.52
N GLY A 303 7.48 -6.41 1.47
CA GLY A 303 8.40 -7.52 1.57
C GLY A 303 9.60 -7.22 2.48
N MET A 304 10.20 -6.04 2.35
CA MET A 304 11.31 -5.60 3.19
C MET A 304 10.89 -5.45 4.65
N VAL A 305 9.74 -4.82 4.91
CA VAL A 305 9.16 -4.65 6.24
C VAL A 305 8.86 -6.02 6.88
N CYS A 306 8.24 -6.94 6.13
CA CYS A 306 7.98 -8.30 6.60
C CYS A 306 9.26 -9.05 6.98
N LEU A 307 10.28 -9.03 6.11
CA LEU A 307 11.55 -9.69 6.37
C LEU A 307 12.35 -9.03 7.49
N TYR A 308 12.22 -7.72 7.67
CA TYR A 308 12.80 -7.03 8.81
C TYR A 308 12.17 -7.53 10.11
N GLY A 309 10.84 -7.61 10.20
CA GLY A 309 10.16 -8.16 11.38
C GLY A 309 10.55 -9.60 11.65
N ALA A 310 10.52 -10.46 10.63
CA ALA A 310 10.86 -11.88 10.75
C ALA A 310 12.33 -12.10 11.16
N SER A 311 13.26 -11.43 10.47
CA SER A 311 14.71 -11.58 10.75
C SER A 311 15.11 -10.95 12.07
N SER A 312 14.51 -9.83 12.47
CA SER A 312 14.83 -9.18 13.76
C SER A 312 14.32 -10.00 14.94
N TYR A 313 13.10 -10.54 14.81
CA TYR A 313 12.55 -11.45 15.80
C TYR A 313 13.40 -12.73 15.94
N TYR A 314 13.81 -13.31 14.79
CA TYR A 314 14.70 -14.47 14.77
C TYR A 314 16.05 -14.17 15.45
N VAL A 315 16.72 -13.08 15.07
CA VAL A 315 18.01 -12.70 15.65
C VAL A 315 17.89 -12.47 17.16
N TRP A 316 16.87 -11.73 17.60
CA TRP A 316 16.62 -11.52 19.03
C TRP A 316 16.37 -12.82 19.82
N ARG A 317 15.67 -13.79 19.22
CA ARG A 317 15.34 -15.06 19.86
C ARG A 317 16.56 -15.96 20.03
N TYR A 318 17.42 -16.04 19.00
CA TYR A 318 18.51 -17.00 18.95
C TYR A 318 19.89 -16.41 19.32
N LEU A 319 20.02 -15.09 19.51
CA LEU A 319 21.28 -14.54 20.02
C LEU A 319 21.53 -15.03 21.46
N PRO A 320 22.76 -15.50 21.77
CA PRO A 320 23.11 -15.92 23.13
C PRO A 320 22.96 -14.75 24.11
N MET A 321 22.58 -15.06 25.35
CA MET A 321 22.51 -14.06 26.41
C MET A 321 23.91 -13.47 26.65
N GLY A 322 24.03 -12.14 26.54
CA GLY A 322 25.31 -11.45 26.66
C GLY A 322 25.29 -10.05 26.05
N ARG A 323 26.47 -9.42 25.97
CA ARG A 323 26.65 -8.04 25.47
C ARG A 323 26.11 -7.85 24.05
N LEU A 324 26.29 -8.85 23.17
CA LEU A 324 25.78 -8.80 21.80
C LEU A 324 24.25 -8.71 21.74
N ARG A 325 23.53 -9.45 22.60
CA ARG A 325 22.07 -9.44 22.61
C ARG A 325 21.51 -8.13 23.13
N VAL A 326 22.10 -7.61 24.20
CA VAL A 326 21.76 -6.29 24.73
C VAL A 326 22.04 -5.22 23.68
N GLY A 327 23.21 -5.24 23.03
CA GLY A 327 23.56 -4.32 21.96
C GLY A 327 22.59 -4.38 20.77
N TYR A 328 22.14 -5.58 20.39
CA TYR A 328 21.14 -5.75 19.34
C TYR A 328 19.76 -5.21 19.73
N ILE A 329 19.31 -5.42 20.98
CA ILE A 329 18.06 -4.84 21.50
C ILE A 329 18.13 -3.32 21.52
N VAL A 330 19.25 -2.75 21.99
CA VAL A 330 19.48 -1.29 21.97
C VAL A 330 19.44 -0.78 20.52
N LEU A 331 20.08 -1.49 19.58
CA LEU A 331 20.05 -1.14 18.16
C LEU A 331 18.61 -1.13 17.61
N LEU A 332 17.79 -2.15 17.92
CA LEU A 332 16.37 -2.17 17.53
C LEU A 332 15.58 -1.02 18.15
N GLY A 333 15.88 -0.68 19.41
CA GLY A 333 15.30 0.47 20.10
C GLY A 333 15.66 1.79 19.42
N VAL A 334 16.94 2.01 19.11
CA VAL A 334 17.43 3.20 18.39
C VAL A 334 16.83 3.28 16.99
N PHE A 335 16.84 2.17 16.25
CA PHE A 335 16.22 2.09 14.93
C PHE A 335 14.73 2.48 15.00
N SER A 336 13.98 1.89 15.93
CA SER A 336 12.56 2.23 16.13
C SER A 336 12.38 3.69 16.52
N ALA A 337 13.22 4.22 17.41
CA ALA A 337 13.18 5.63 17.83
C ALA A 337 13.45 6.59 16.66
N ILE A 338 14.37 6.27 15.75
CA ILE A 338 14.63 7.08 14.54
C ILE A 338 13.36 7.18 13.69
N PHE A 339 12.68 6.05 13.45
CA PHE A 339 11.46 6.03 12.65
C PHE A 339 10.28 6.72 13.35
N LEU A 340 10.06 6.49 14.64
CA LEU A 340 9.03 7.19 15.42
C LEU A 340 9.29 8.70 15.49
N ASN A 341 10.56 9.09 15.61
CA ASN A 341 10.96 10.49 15.63
C ASN A 341 10.78 11.17 14.27
N ALA A 342 11.07 10.45 13.18
CA ALA A 342 10.78 10.93 11.84
C ALA A 342 9.26 11.06 11.62
N ASP A 343 8.48 10.10 12.13
CA ASP A 343 7.01 10.10 12.02
C ASP A 343 6.30 11.04 13.00
N ARG A 344 7.03 11.96 13.63
CA ARG A 344 6.40 13.07 14.34
C ARG A 344 5.45 13.74 13.37
N LEU A 345 4.18 13.85 13.79
CA LEU A 345 3.15 14.66 13.16
C LEU A 345 3.68 16.09 13.06
N HIS A 346 4.38 16.39 11.98
CA HIS A 346 4.63 17.76 11.59
C HIS A 346 3.29 18.24 11.09
N ILE A 347 2.52 18.84 12.00
CA ILE A 347 1.38 19.69 11.66
C ILE A 347 1.98 20.93 11.00
N SER A 348 2.53 20.77 9.79
CA SER A 348 2.85 21.90 8.94
C SER A 348 1.52 22.59 8.66
N PRO A 349 1.43 23.93 8.73
CA PRO A 349 0.23 24.68 8.34
C PRO A 349 -0.27 24.31 6.93
N VAL A 350 0.64 23.82 6.08
CA VAL A 350 0.41 23.40 4.69
C VAL A 350 -0.08 21.94 4.58
N ASP A 351 0.29 21.06 5.52
CA ASP A 351 -0.05 19.62 5.48
C ASP A 351 -1.24 19.26 6.39
N ASN A 352 -1.82 20.26 7.07
CA ASN A 352 -3.04 20.06 7.84
C ASN A 352 -4.24 20.36 6.94
N ASN A 353 -5.26 19.50 6.97
CA ASN A 353 -6.52 19.71 6.25
C ASN A 353 -7.32 20.93 6.77
N ASN A 354 -6.70 21.81 7.56
CA ASN A 354 -7.28 23.01 8.12
C ASN A 354 -7.84 23.94 7.04
N CYS A 355 -7.11 24.16 5.94
CA CYS A 355 -7.61 25.03 4.86
C CYS A 355 -8.87 24.45 4.23
N GLU A 356 -8.86 23.15 3.92
CA GLU A 356 -10.05 22.45 3.40
C GLU A 356 -11.19 22.47 4.42
N GLN A 357 -10.92 22.22 5.70
CA GLN A 357 -11.93 22.29 6.77
C GLN A 357 -12.54 23.68 6.92
N GLN A 358 -11.74 24.73 6.81
CA GLN A 358 -12.20 26.12 6.82
C GLN A 358 -13.06 26.42 5.59
N ALA A 359 -12.63 25.98 4.41
CA ALA A 359 -13.41 26.12 3.18
C ALA A 359 -14.76 25.36 3.27
N LEU A 360 -14.76 24.13 3.80
CA LEU A 360 -15.98 23.35 4.03
C LEU A 360 -16.89 24.02 5.08
N SER A 361 -16.31 24.59 6.13
CA SER A 361 -17.06 25.34 7.14
C SER A 361 -17.70 26.59 6.52
N TYR A 362 -16.98 27.29 5.66
CA TYR A 362 -17.52 28.43 4.91
C TYR A 362 -18.68 28.01 4.01
N LEU A 363 -18.53 26.92 3.24
CA LEU A 363 -19.60 26.38 2.39
C LEU A 363 -20.81 25.92 3.19
N ALA A 364 -20.63 25.40 4.40
CA ALA A 364 -21.73 24.96 5.25
C ALA A 364 -22.64 26.11 5.72
N HIS A 365 -22.09 27.32 5.82
CA HIS A 365 -22.83 28.52 6.22
C HIS A 365 -23.25 29.40 5.03
N ALA A 366 -22.69 29.16 3.85
CA ALA A 366 -22.99 29.93 2.65
C ALA A 366 -24.44 29.68 2.16
N PRO A 367 -25.08 30.69 1.53
CA PRO A 367 -26.37 30.49 0.89
C PRO A 367 -26.27 29.49 -0.26
N ALA A 368 -27.39 28.84 -0.59
CA ALA A 368 -27.48 27.94 -1.74
C ALA A 368 -27.15 28.68 -3.04
N GLY A 369 -26.47 28.00 -3.98
CA GLY A 369 -26.08 28.57 -5.27
C GLY A 369 -24.59 28.45 -5.54
N VAL A 370 -23.98 29.50 -6.10
CA VAL A 370 -22.56 29.53 -6.44
C VAL A 370 -21.81 30.45 -5.47
N VAL A 371 -20.76 29.93 -4.85
CA VAL A 371 -20.01 30.60 -3.79
C VAL A 371 -18.55 30.77 -4.19
N GLN A 372 -18.03 31.99 -4.08
CA GLN A 372 -16.60 32.23 -4.18
C GLN A 372 -15.94 31.93 -2.83
N LEU A 373 -14.98 31.01 -2.80
CA LEU A 373 -14.22 30.73 -1.59
C LEU A 373 -13.12 31.78 -1.41
N PRO A 374 -12.88 32.26 -0.17
CA PRO A 374 -11.87 33.27 0.10
C PRO A 374 -10.43 32.75 0.03
N GLN A 375 -10.24 31.43 0.18
CA GLN A 375 -8.91 30.78 0.21
C GLN A 375 -8.68 29.94 -1.04
N ALA A 376 -7.49 30.07 -1.63
CA ALA A 376 -7.06 29.31 -2.80
C ALA A 376 -6.48 27.93 -2.40
N CYS A 377 -7.26 27.10 -1.72
CA CYS A 377 -6.90 25.69 -1.47
C CYS A 377 -7.86 24.70 -2.13
N PRO A 378 -7.35 23.54 -2.58
CA PRO A 378 -8.20 22.51 -3.16
C PRO A 378 -9.23 21.99 -2.15
N VAL A 379 -10.45 21.78 -2.61
CA VAL A 379 -11.53 21.16 -1.84
C VAL A 379 -11.98 19.92 -2.62
N LEU A 380 -11.88 18.73 -2.02
CA LEU A 380 -12.25 17.45 -2.67
C LEU A 380 -11.65 17.25 -4.07
N SER A 381 -10.47 17.83 -4.33
CA SER A 381 -9.83 17.86 -5.63
C SER A 381 -8.31 18.04 -5.48
N TRP A 382 -7.56 17.76 -6.55
CA TRP A 382 -6.10 17.96 -6.57
C TRP A 382 -5.70 19.41 -6.89
N ASN A 383 -6.58 20.13 -7.58
CA ASN A 383 -6.34 21.48 -8.07
C ASN A 383 -7.42 22.40 -7.55
N VAL A 384 -7.09 23.69 -7.44
CA VAL A 384 -8.05 24.76 -7.16
C VAL A 384 -9.02 24.88 -8.35
N ALA A 385 -10.33 24.94 -8.07
CA ALA A 385 -11.36 25.04 -9.10
C ALA A 385 -11.63 26.51 -9.42
N THR A 386 -11.37 26.92 -10.66
CA THR A 386 -11.52 28.31 -11.10
C THR A 386 -12.88 28.62 -11.72
N ASP A 387 -13.67 27.57 -12.01
CA ASP A 387 -14.99 27.66 -12.62
C ASP A 387 -15.98 26.81 -11.81
N PRO A 388 -17.15 27.36 -11.41
CA PRO A 388 -18.21 26.61 -10.74
C PRO A 388 -18.61 25.31 -11.45
N ALA A 389 -18.56 25.26 -12.78
CA ALA A 389 -18.91 24.05 -13.53
C ALA A 389 -18.03 22.85 -13.16
N GLN A 390 -16.77 23.10 -12.79
CA GLN A 390 -15.81 22.07 -12.39
C GLN A 390 -16.17 21.42 -11.05
N THR A 391 -17.01 22.08 -10.22
CA THR A 391 -17.33 21.62 -8.86
C THR A 391 -18.70 20.95 -8.74
N THR A 392 -19.38 20.70 -9.86
CA THR A 392 -20.75 20.15 -9.87
C THR A 392 -20.87 18.82 -9.12
N VAL A 393 -19.90 17.91 -9.29
CA VAL A 393 -19.90 16.60 -8.63
C VAL A 393 -19.58 16.74 -7.14
N GLN A 394 -18.67 17.65 -6.80
CA GLN A 394 -18.31 17.97 -5.42
C GLN A 394 -19.52 18.56 -4.69
N ALA A 395 -20.26 19.48 -5.31
CA ALA A 395 -21.48 20.07 -4.75
C ALA A 395 -22.54 19.00 -4.43
N GLN A 396 -22.72 18.02 -5.32
CA GLN A 396 -23.62 16.88 -5.06
C GLN A 396 -23.17 16.05 -3.86
N LEU A 397 -21.87 15.79 -3.75
CA LEU A 397 -21.30 15.00 -2.65
C LEU A 397 -21.37 15.74 -1.32
N LEU A 398 -21.09 17.05 -1.30
CA LEU A 398 -21.22 17.91 -0.11
C LEU A 398 -22.66 17.98 0.38
N ASN A 399 -23.62 18.11 -0.53
CA ASN A 399 -25.04 18.06 -0.20
C ASN A 399 -25.46 16.68 0.33
N LEU A 400 -24.97 15.60 -0.28
CA LEU A 400 -25.20 14.24 0.20
C LEU A 400 -24.68 14.05 1.63
N TRP A 401 -23.52 14.63 1.94
CA TRP A 401 -22.96 14.62 3.29
C TRP A 401 -23.64 15.59 4.25
N GLY A 402 -24.67 16.33 3.83
CA GLY A 402 -25.33 17.31 4.68
C GLY A 402 -24.41 18.44 5.13
N ILE A 403 -23.31 18.70 4.41
CA ILE A 403 -22.40 19.81 4.69
C ILE A 403 -23.04 21.11 4.18
N THR A 404 -23.56 21.12 2.95
CA THR A 404 -24.17 22.30 2.33
C THR A 404 -25.70 22.23 2.32
N ARG A 405 -26.35 23.40 2.34
CA ARG A 405 -27.81 23.49 2.15
C ARG A 405 -28.15 23.45 0.66
N GLY A 406 -28.39 22.24 0.13
CA GLY A 406 -28.65 22.04 -1.28
C GLY A 406 -27.38 22.03 -2.14
N LEU A 407 -27.57 22.09 -3.46
CA LEU A 407 -26.48 22.06 -4.44
C LEU A 407 -25.75 23.40 -4.46
N THR A 408 -24.65 23.47 -3.68
CA THR A 408 -23.82 24.67 -3.58
C THR A 408 -22.53 24.45 -4.37
N GLY A 409 -22.45 25.04 -5.56
CA GLY A 409 -21.23 25.07 -6.38
C GLY A 409 -20.24 26.09 -5.83
N TYR A 410 -18.95 25.90 -6.10
CA TYR A 410 -17.93 26.85 -5.66
C TYR A 410 -16.83 27.05 -6.68
N TYR A 411 -16.11 28.15 -6.52
CA TYR A 411 -14.91 28.47 -7.28
C TYR A 411 -13.98 29.33 -6.43
N GLN A 412 -12.72 29.38 -6.81
CA GLN A 412 -11.65 30.09 -6.12
C GLN A 412 -10.90 30.95 -7.12
N GLN A 413 -10.37 32.08 -6.65
CA GLN A 413 -9.43 32.83 -7.48
C GLN A 413 -8.11 32.06 -7.59
N PRO A 414 -7.49 32.03 -8.78
CA PRO A 414 -6.15 31.48 -8.91
C PRO A 414 -5.22 32.23 -7.95
N PRO A 415 -4.31 31.52 -7.26
CA PRO A 415 -3.37 32.17 -6.37
C PRO A 415 -2.58 33.24 -7.13
N ASP A 416 -2.42 34.42 -6.53
CA ASP A 416 -1.64 35.51 -7.10
C ASP A 416 -0.25 34.96 -7.47
N PRO A 417 0.24 35.13 -8.72
CA PRO A 417 1.53 34.60 -9.15
C PRO A 417 2.70 35.07 -8.26
N THR A 418 2.54 36.17 -7.53
CA THR A 418 3.53 36.65 -6.55
C THR A 418 3.60 35.81 -5.26
N GLN A 419 2.58 35.01 -4.94
CA GLN A 419 2.53 34.12 -3.76
C GLN A 419 3.00 32.68 -4.05
N GLN A 420 3.28 32.33 -5.31
CA GLN A 420 3.73 30.98 -5.73
C GLN A 420 5.19 30.63 -5.38
N LEU A 421 5.92 31.50 -4.67
CA LEU A 421 7.31 31.25 -4.24
C LEU A 421 7.44 30.21 -3.11
N LEU A 422 6.34 29.69 -2.56
CA LEU A 422 6.40 28.50 -1.72
C LEU A 422 6.47 27.27 -2.62
N PRO A 423 7.59 26.52 -2.60
CA PRO A 423 7.77 25.38 -3.49
C PRO A 423 6.65 24.37 -3.22
N THR A 424 5.83 24.12 -4.24
CA THR A 424 5.04 22.90 -4.29
C THR A 424 6.00 21.74 -4.03
N PRO A 425 5.79 20.91 -3.00
CA PRO A 425 6.67 19.78 -2.77
C PRO A 425 6.71 18.96 -4.06
N PRO A 426 7.91 18.63 -4.58
CA PRO A 426 8.00 17.82 -5.77
C PRO A 426 7.34 16.47 -5.50
N ASN A 427 6.25 16.20 -6.21
CA ASN A 427 5.53 14.92 -6.21
C ASN A 427 6.41 13.72 -6.62
#